data_AF-A0A970E8A0-F1
#
_entry.id   AF-A0A970E8A0-F1
#
_cell.length_a   1.000
_cell.length_b   1.000
_cell.length_c   1.000
_cell.angle_alpha   90.00
_cell.angle_beta   90.00
_cell.angle_gamma   90.00
#
_symmetry.space_group_name_H-M   'P 1'
#
loop_
_entity.id
_entity.type
_entity.pdbx_description
1 polymer ?
#
loop_
_entity_poly.entity_id
_entity_poly.type
_entity_poly.pdbx_seq_one_letter_code
_entity_poly.pdbx_strand_id
1 'polypeptide(L)'
;MGIEGINIRHYRASGILIEFGFGHRVVNNRINNMLEHGVEVVSSRGNLIWKNEISYCYDGVLLISGSTNNWVIENVASRCYGDGFESFLAPDSNNAFISNKSIRNRNNGLEMYGSNNLAFNNLILDNGIGVIISQERDSVFIGNKVKGTILGTHVIFEEYTNYFAGGNKIVCNREEGIENNNGQFGIFIDNEISYNGDSGILFGEESSENLVMNNKLVCNVPDNISNRGTNNSIINNTDKPCDPCESPSDVCDAFSDEEGNIIDESKVGVN
;
A
#
# COMPACT_ATOMS: atom_id res chain seq x y z
N MET A 1 25.20 8.59 -7.93
CA MET A 1 25.82 8.88 -6.61
C MET A 1 25.17 7.97 -5.57
N GLY A 2 25.89 7.54 -4.53
CA GLY A 2 25.38 6.60 -3.52
C GLY A 2 25.44 7.18 -2.11
N ILE A 3 24.39 6.98 -1.32
CA ILE A 3 24.34 7.24 0.13
C ILE A 3 24.04 5.90 0.80
N GLU A 4 24.97 5.41 1.63
CA GLU A 4 24.89 4.05 2.17
C GLU A 4 25.33 3.96 3.62
N GLY A 5 24.58 3.20 4.42
CA GLY A 5 25.01 2.77 5.75
C GLY A 5 25.04 3.88 6.81
N ILE A 6 24.36 5.01 6.60
CA ILE A 6 24.39 6.14 7.53
C ILE A 6 23.11 6.26 8.37
N ASN A 7 23.27 6.87 9.55
CA ASN A 7 22.17 7.22 10.45
C ASN A 7 21.87 8.72 10.31
N ILE A 8 20.64 9.07 9.93
CA ILE A 8 20.17 10.45 9.74
C ILE A 8 19.04 10.69 10.74
N ARG A 9 19.18 11.68 11.63
CA ARG A 9 18.20 11.93 12.68
C ARG A 9 17.99 13.41 13.00
N HIS A 10 16.76 13.77 13.37
CA HIS A 10 16.38 15.09 13.92
C HIS A 10 16.60 16.29 13.00
N TYR A 11 16.37 16.14 11.70
CA TYR A 11 16.38 17.27 10.77
C TYR A 11 15.00 17.91 10.63
N ARG A 12 14.99 19.22 10.32
CA ARG A 12 13.76 19.99 10.04
C ARG A 12 13.30 19.89 8.58
N ALA A 13 13.98 19.08 7.78
CA ALA A 13 13.71 18.87 6.37
C ALA A 13 13.77 17.36 6.08
N SER A 14 13.60 16.99 4.82
CA SER A 14 13.78 15.60 4.36
C SER A 14 15.16 15.05 4.72
N GLY A 15 15.21 13.78 5.12
CA GLY A 15 16.47 13.12 5.47
C GLY A 15 17.41 13.00 4.28
N ILE A 16 16.86 12.63 3.12
CA ILE A 16 17.55 12.64 1.83
C ILE A 16 16.61 13.24 0.79
N LEU A 17 17.07 14.28 0.10
CA LEU A 17 16.38 14.87 -1.05
C LEU A 17 17.16 14.55 -2.34
N ILE A 18 16.47 14.00 -3.32
CA ILE A 18 16.96 13.80 -4.69
C ILE A 18 16.09 14.67 -5.60
N GLU A 19 16.66 15.77 -6.09
CA GLU A 19 15.98 16.71 -6.96
C GLU A 19 16.63 16.70 -8.35
N PHE A 20 15.83 16.54 -9.41
CA PHE A 20 16.30 16.45 -10.80
C PHE A 20 17.41 15.40 -11.02
N GLY A 21 17.40 14.33 -10.24
CA GLY A 21 18.42 13.31 -10.16
C GLY A 21 18.20 12.12 -11.09
N PHE A 22 19.29 11.44 -11.43
CA PHE A 22 19.29 10.21 -12.22
C PHE A 22 20.25 9.16 -11.66
N GLY A 23 19.78 7.93 -11.46
CA GLY A 23 20.64 6.80 -11.12
C GLY A 23 21.29 6.87 -9.73
N HIS A 24 20.64 7.54 -8.78
CA HIS A 24 21.09 7.57 -7.39
C HIS A 24 20.78 6.27 -6.66
N ARG A 25 21.57 5.96 -5.65
CA ARG A 25 21.40 4.78 -4.78
C ARG A 25 21.34 5.23 -3.33
N VAL A 26 20.21 5.01 -2.68
CA VAL A 26 20.00 5.27 -1.25
C VAL A 26 19.82 3.91 -0.59
N VAL A 27 20.86 3.41 0.06
CA VAL A 27 20.94 1.99 0.43
C VAL A 27 21.23 1.81 1.92
N ASN A 28 20.48 0.97 2.61
CA ASN A 28 20.82 0.52 3.96
C ASN A 28 21.06 1.67 4.98
N ASN A 29 20.29 2.75 4.87
CA ASN A 29 20.35 3.88 5.80
C ASN A 29 19.29 3.74 6.89
N ARG A 30 19.52 4.35 8.05
CA ARG A 30 18.51 4.53 9.09
C ARG A 30 18.14 6.00 9.17
N ILE A 31 16.90 6.34 8.86
CA ILE A 31 16.40 7.70 8.80
C ILE A 31 15.26 7.82 9.81
N ASN A 32 15.40 8.69 10.82
CA ASN A 32 14.34 8.82 11.81
C ASN A 32 14.16 10.24 12.35
N ASN A 33 12.92 10.56 12.75
CA ASN A 33 12.60 11.86 13.35
C ASN A 33 12.89 13.03 12.40
N MET A 34 12.49 12.91 11.13
CA MET A 34 12.50 14.04 10.18
C MET A 34 11.21 14.84 10.36
N LEU A 35 11.27 16.17 10.25
CA LEU A 35 10.05 16.99 10.23
C LEU A 35 9.27 16.78 8.92
N GLU A 36 9.98 16.55 7.82
CA GLU A 36 9.43 16.21 6.51
C GLU A 36 9.68 14.71 6.24
N HIS A 37 10.08 14.33 5.03
CA HIS A 37 10.08 12.94 4.57
C HIS A 37 11.39 12.22 4.93
N GLY A 38 11.36 10.89 4.97
CA GLY A 38 12.59 10.11 5.10
C GLY A 38 13.47 10.24 3.86
N VAL A 39 12.91 9.85 2.71
CA VAL A 39 13.51 10.04 1.39
C VAL A 39 12.50 10.73 0.48
N GLU A 40 12.90 11.85 -0.09
CA GLU A 40 12.09 12.63 -1.02
C GLU A 40 12.75 12.63 -2.40
N VAL A 41 11.99 12.26 -3.42
CA VAL A 41 12.45 12.12 -4.80
C VAL A 41 11.56 13.02 -5.67
N VAL A 42 12.15 14.10 -6.16
CA VAL A 42 11.44 15.17 -6.87
C VAL A 42 11.94 15.24 -8.31
N SER A 43 11.03 15.12 -9.28
CA SER A 43 11.34 15.23 -10.72
C SER A 43 12.54 14.37 -11.14
N SER A 44 12.64 13.17 -10.57
CA SER A 44 13.85 12.34 -10.64
C SER A 44 13.54 10.94 -11.15
N ARG A 45 14.51 10.29 -11.79
CA ARG A 45 14.26 9.00 -12.43
C ARG A 45 15.37 7.97 -12.28
N GLY A 46 15.00 6.70 -12.35
CA GLY A 46 15.97 5.60 -12.34
C GLY A 46 16.75 5.47 -11.03
N ASN A 47 16.21 5.95 -9.91
CA ASN A 47 16.87 5.86 -8.61
C ASN A 47 16.50 4.55 -7.91
N LEU A 48 17.42 4.05 -7.09
CA LEU A 48 17.23 2.88 -6.25
C LEU A 48 17.23 3.29 -4.78
N ILE A 49 16.11 3.05 -4.10
CA ILE A 49 15.93 3.25 -2.67
C ILE A 49 15.76 1.85 -2.07
N TRP A 50 16.78 1.33 -1.41
CA TRP A 50 16.85 -0.09 -1.06
C TRP A 50 17.27 -0.34 0.40
N LYS A 51 16.53 -1.19 1.11
CA LYS A 51 16.86 -1.64 2.49
C LYS A 51 17.02 -0.52 3.52
N ASN A 52 16.36 0.62 3.33
CA ASN A 52 16.40 1.68 4.32
C ASN A 52 15.36 1.41 5.43
N GLU A 53 15.70 1.77 6.66
CA GLU A 53 14.79 1.80 7.80
C GLU A 53 14.40 3.25 8.07
N ILE A 54 13.12 3.58 7.89
CA ILE A 54 12.59 4.93 7.96
C ILE A 54 11.47 4.96 9.02
N SER A 55 11.56 5.88 9.97
CA SER A 55 10.55 5.97 11.02
C SER A 55 10.35 7.37 11.60
N TYR A 56 9.14 7.65 12.07
CA TYR A 56 8.81 8.94 12.69
C TYR A 56 9.15 10.14 11.78
N CYS A 57 8.87 10.01 10.48
CA CYS A 57 8.95 11.09 9.50
C CYS A 57 7.53 11.55 9.13
N TYR A 58 7.40 12.57 8.27
CA TYR A 58 6.14 12.86 7.60
C TYR A 58 5.77 11.68 6.69
N ASP A 59 6.46 11.48 5.57
CA ASP A 59 6.35 10.23 4.79
C ASP A 59 7.62 9.40 4.88
N GLY A 60 7.52 8.10 4.65
CA GLY A 60 8.68 7.22 4.54
C GLY A 60 9.49 7.52 3.28
N VAL A 61 8.91 7.23 2.12
CA VAL A 61 9.48 7.56 0.80
C VAL A 61 8.43 8.24 -0.05
N LEU A 62 8.70 9.48 -0.47
CA LEU A 62 7.85 10.27 -1.35
C LEU A 62 8.48 10.36 -2.75
N LEU A 63 7.73 9.95 -3.78
CA LEU A 63 8.01 10.18 -5.19
C LEU A 63 7.04 11.23 -5.72
N ILE A 64 7.54 12.39 -6.14
CA ILE A 64 6.68 13.52 -6.52
C ILE A 64 7.20 14.29 -7.73
N SER A 65 6.29 15.02 -8.38
CA SER A 65 6.58 16.00 -9.43
C SER A 65 7.24 15.39 -10.67
N GLY A 66 6.72 14.26 -11.16
CA GLY A 66 7.21 13.57 -12.35
C GLY A 66 8.37 12.62 -12.08
N SER A 67 8.41 12.06 -10.87
CA SER A 67 9.39 11.05 -10.49
C SER A 67 9.01 9.70 -11.08
N THR A 68 9.85 9.19 -11.98
CA THR A 68 9.53 8.04 -12.84
C THR A 68 10.61 6.97 -12.80
N ASN A 69 10.26 5.71 -13.06
CA ASN A 69 11.24 4.62 -13.14
C ASN A 69 12.10 4.44 -11.88
N ASN A 70 11.59 4.81 -10.70
CA ASN A 70 12.28 4.63 -9.42
C ASN A 70 11.94 3.28 -8.80
N TRP A 71 12.90 2.68 -8.12
CA TRP A 71 12.81 1.36 -7.52
C TRP A 71 12.92 1.52 -6.00
N VAL A 72 11.81 1.32 -5.30
CA VAL A 72 11.69 1.36 -3.84
C VAL A 72 11.55 -0.08 -3.37
N ILE A 73 12.62 -0.65 -2.82
CA ILE A 73 12.74 -2.10 -2.60
C ILE A 73 13.15 -2.41 -1.16
N GLU A 74 12.50 -3.39 -0.53
CA GLU A 74 12.88 -3.93 0.79
C GLU A 74 13.09 -2.87 1.89
N ASN A 75 12.46 -1.71 1.78
CA ASN A 75 12.52 -0.68 2.80
C ASN A 75 11.48 -0.94 3.89
N VAL A 76 11.73 -0.41 5.08
CA VAL A 76 10.75 -0.37 6.17
C VAL A 76 10.40 1.09 6.43
N ALA A 77 9.14 1.46 6.25
CA ALA A 77 8.59 2.75 6.64
C ALA A 77 7.58 2.54 7.76
N SER A 78 7.82 3.14 8.93
CA SER A 78 6.99 2.86 10.10
C SER A 78 6.74 4.07 10.98
N ARG A 79 5.51 4.16 11.53
CA ARG A 79 5.11 5.22 12.46
C ARG A 79 5.37 6.62 11.90
N CYS A 80 5.29 6.77 10.58
CA CYS A 80 5.28 8.06 9.90
C CYS A 80 3.92 8.76 10.10
N TYR A 81 3.91 10.08 10.05
CA TYR A 81 2.70 10.89 10.25
C TYR A 81 1.76 10.86 9.05
N GLY A 82 2.32 10.91 7.85
CA GLY A 82 1.67 10.66 6.57
C GLY A 82 1.84 9.20 6.18
N ASP A 83 2.43 8.98 5.01
CA ASP A 83 2.40 7.72 4.29
C ASP A 83 3.68 6.91 4.47
N GLY A 84 3.57 5.59 4.30
CA GLY A 84 4.75 4.73 4.25
C GLY A 84 5.55 4.95 2.96
N PHE A 85 4.87 4.81 1.83
CA PHE A 85 5.43 4.93 0.49
C PHE A 85 4.41 5.59 -0.44
N GLU A 86 4.86 6.47 -1.31
CA GLU A 86 3.95 7.33 -2.07
C GLU A 86 4.51 7.67 -3.44
N SER A 87 3.67 7.53 -4.47
CA SER A 87 3.73 8.35 -5.68
C SER A 87 2.50 9.25 -5.71
N PHE A 88 2.71 10.57 -5.71
CA PHE A 88 1.65 11.50 -5.27
C PHE A 88 0.82 12.14 -6.39
N LEU A 89 1.33 12.20 -7.62
CA LEU A 89 0.65 12.89 -8.73
C LEU A 89 0.62 12.02 -9.98
N ALA A 90 -0.33 12.28 -10.88
CA ALA A 90 -0.46 11.60 -12.17
C ALA A 90 0.87 11.41 -12.95
N PRO A 91 1.82 12.38 -12.99
CA PRO A 91 3.10 12.19 -13.67
C PRO A 91 4.07 11.19 -13.02
N ASP A 92 3.83 10.77 -11.77
CA ASP A 92 4.70 9.89 -10.98
C ASP A 92 4.50 8.41 -11.35
N SER A 93 4.88 8.07 -12.58
CA SER A 93 4.56 6.81 -13.25
C SER A 93 5.78 5.88 -13.42
N ASN A 94 5.51 4.59 -13.71
CA ASN A 94 6.55 3.57 -13.97
C ASN A 94 7.47 3.27 -12.78
N ASN A 95 7.01 3.53 -11.56
CA ASN A 95 7.73 3.25 -10.33
C ASN A 95 7.42 1.83 -9.82
N ALA A 96 8.35 1.27 -9.05
CA ALA A 96 8.20 -0.06 -8.48
C ALA A 96 8.42 -0.03 -6.97
N PHE A 97 7.42 -0.51 -6.23
CA PHE A 97 7.42 -0.74 -4.79
C PHE A 97 7.45 -2.25 -4.56
N ILE A 98 8.60 -2.80 -4.18
CA ILE A 98 8.81 -4.25 -4.11
C ILE A 98 9.27 -4.68 -2.71
N SER A 99 8.56 -5.60 -2.10
CA SER A 99 8.95 -6.23 -0.82
C SER A 99 9.20 -5.24 0.32
N ASN A 100 8.59 -4.05 0.26
CA ASN A 100 8.66 -3.08 1.34
C ASN A 100 7.70 -3.45 2.48
N LYS A 101 7.95 -2.86 3.65
CA LYS A 101 7.11 -2.97 4.84
C LYS A 101 6.62 -1.60 5.24
N SER A 102 5.32 -1.39 5.22
CA SER A 102 4.65 -0.18 5.68
C SER A 102 3.87 -0.49 6.94
N ILE A 103 4.30 0.04 8.09
CA ILE A 103 3.82 -0.42 9.41
C ILE A 103 3.39 0.76 10.28
N ARG A 104 2.11 0.79 10.68
CA ARG A 104 1.59 1.75 11.66
C ARG A 104 1.84 3.21 11.27
N ASN A 105 1.86 3.52 9.97
CA ASN A 105 1.84 4.90 9.47
C ASN A 105 0.44 5.45 9.65
N ARG A 106 0.35 6.71 10.06
CA ARG A 106 -0.93 7.30 10.48
C ARG A 106 -1.90 7.49 9.31
N ASN A 107 -1.38 7.76 8.12
CA ASN A 107 -2.19 7.89 6.91
C ASN A 107 -2.11 6.61 6.08
N ASN A 108 -1.56 6.63 4.87
CA ASN A 108 -1.59 5.48 3.97
C ASN A 108 -0.39 4.55 4.16
N GLY A 109 -0.62 3.26 3.93
CA GLY A 109 0.46 2.29 3.85
C GLY A 109 1.27 2.44 2.56
N LEU A 110 0.57 2.53 1.44
CA LEU A 110 1.12 2.75 0.10
C LEU A 110 0.12 3.56 -0.73
N GLU A 111 0.58 4.64 -1.33
CA GLU A 111 -0.19 5.39 -2.32
C GLU A 111 0.51 5.28 -3.69
N MET A 112 -0.26 4.90 -4.72
CA MET A 112 0.22 4.78 -6.08
C MET A 112 -0.62 5.63 -7.03
N TYR A 113 -0.27 6.90 -7.18
CA TYR A 113 -0.84 7.75 -8.22
C TYR A 113 -0.08 7.59 -9.53
N GLY A 114 -0.76 7.85 -10.64
CA GLY A 114 -0.18 7.80 -11.97
C GLY A 114 -0.28 6.42 -12.64
N SER A 115 0.46 6.27 -13.74
CA SER A 115 0.37 5.10 -14.60
C SER A 115 1.45 4.04 -14.35
N ASN A 116 1.09 2.79 -14.62
CA ASN A 116 2.05 1.68 -14.77
C ASN A 116 3.00 1.53 -13.57
N ASN A 117 2.49 1.75 -12.36
CA ASN A 117 3.24 1.49 -11.13
C ASN A 117 3.07 0.03 -10.71
N LEU A 118 4.11 -0.52 -10.08
CA LEU A 118 4.11 -1.91 -9.62
C LEU A 118 4.23 -1.95 -8.10
N ALA A 119 3.28 -2.62 -7.45
CA ALA A 119 3.40 -3.06 -6.06
C ALA A 119 3.49 -4.58 -6.01
N PHE A 120 4.66 -5.12 -5.63
CA PHE A 120 4.90 -6.56 -5.58
C PHE A 120 5.40 -7.02 -4.22
N ASN A 121 4.70 -7.98 -3.61
CA ASN A 121 5.10 -8.63 -2.36
C ASN A 121 5.35 -7.67 -1.17
N ASN A 122 4.66 -6.53 -1.11
CA ASN A 122 4.75 -5.61 0.02
C ASN A 122 3.91 -6.12 1.21
N LEU A 123 4.34 -5.73 2.41
CA LEU A 123 3.65 -5.97 3.66
C LEU A 123 3.12 -4.65 4.22
N ILE A 124 1.81 -4.51 4.31
CA ILE A 124 1.12 -3.29 4.71
C ILE A 124 0.30 -3.61 5.95
N LEU A 125 0.74 -3.12 7.10
CA LEU A 125 0.23 -3.50 8.41
C LEU A 125 -0.18 -2.28 9.23
N ASP A 126 -1.39 -2.33 9.77
CA ASP A 126 -1.87 -1.42 10.83
C ASP A 126 -1.79 0.08 10.47
N ASN A 127 -1.84 0.42 9.18
CA ASN A 127 -1.84 1.81 8.72
C ASN A 127 -3.26 2.41 8.80
N GLY A 128 -3.38 3.73 8.73
CA GLY A 128 -4.69 4.40 8.65
C GLY A 128 -5.52 3.83 7.49
N ILE A 129 -5.01 3.99 6.27
CA ILE A 129 -5.48 3.31 5.06
C ILE A 129 -4.39 2.36 4.57
N GLY A 130 -4.76 1.22 3.98
CA GLY A 130 -3.77 0.28 3.44
C GLY A 130 -3.12 0.77 2.16
N VAL A 131 -3.90 0.82 1.08
CA VAL A 131 -3.45 1.13 -0.27
C VAL A 131 -4.42 2.07 -0.94
N ILE A 132 -3.88 3.07 -1.64
CA ILE A 132 -4.62 3.92 -2.56
C ILE A 132 -4.07 3.76 -3.97
N ILE A 133 -4.98 3.58 -4.92
CA ILE A 133 -4.72 3.61 -6.36
C ILE A 133 -5.58 4.72 -6.96
N SER A 134 -4.94 5.69 -7.59
CA SER A 134 -5.65 6.82 -8.17
C SER A 134 -4.91 7.38 -9.37
N GLN A 135 -5.61 8.15 -10.20
CA GLN A 135 -5.09 8.88 -11.35
C GLN A 135 -4.40 8.00 -12.41
N GLU A 136 -5.02 7.93 -13.59
CA GLU A 136 -4.52 7.25 -14.79
C GLU A 136 -4.86 5.74 -14.84
N ARG A 137 -3.86 4.86 -15.08
CA ARG A 137 -4.11 3.48 -15.54
C ARG A 137 -2.94 2.51 -15.41
N ASP A 138 -3.21 1.24 -15.64
CA ASP A 138 -2.22 0.18 -15.92
C ASP A 138 -1.33 -0.23 -14.72
N SER A 139 -1.63 0.22 -13.50
CA SER A 139 -0.88 -0.24 -12.33
C SER A 139 -1.22 -1.67 -11.92
N VAL A 140 -0.26 -2.30 -11.25
CA VAL A 140 -0.30 -3.72 -10.89
C VAL A 140 0.02 -3.89 -9.41
N PHE A 141 -0.85 -4.60 -8.69
CA PHE A 141 -0.71 -4.90 -7.27
C PHE A 141 -0.81 -6.41 -7.04
N ILE A 142 0.34 -7.05 -6.84
CA ILE A 142 0.46 -8.51 -6.84
C ILE A 142 1.20 -9.06 -5.63
N GLY A 143 0.66 -10.15 -5.05
CA GLY A 143 1.32 -10.89 -3.97
C GLY A 143 1.48 -10.10 -2.67
N ASN A 144 0.82 -8.96 -2.52
CA ASN A 144 0.94 -8.11 -1.34
C ASN A 144 0.07 -8.64 -0.19
N LYS A 145 0.43 -8.27 1.04
CA LYS A 145 -0.38 -8.52 2.22
C LYS A 145 -0.84 -7.20 2.84
N VAL A 146 -2.14 -7.05 3.06
CA VAL A 146 -2.75 -5.90 3.74
C VAL A 146 -3.56 -6.37 4.94
N LYS A 147 -3.26 -5.83 6.13
CA LYS A 147 -3.93 -6.23 7.38
C LYS A 147 -4.02 -5.06 8.37
N GLY A 148 -5.11 -5.03 9.14
CA GLY A 148 -5.25 -4.18 10.31
C GLY A 148 -5.52 -2.70 10.01
N THR A 149 -5.96 -2.36 8.79
CA THR A 149 -6.22 -0.95 8.45
C THR A 149 -7.52 -0.44 9.07
N ILE A 150 -7.61 0.89 9.26
CA ILE A 150 -8.64 1.51 10.12
C ILE A 150 -9.71 2.30 9.33
N LEU A 151 -9.34 2.96 8.24
CA LEU A 151 -10.19 3.91 7.49
C LEU A 151 -10.41 3.52 6.02
N GLY A 152 -9.88 2.38 5.60
CA GLY A 152 -9.86 1.91 4.22
C GLY A 152 -8.73 0.91 4.00
N THR A 153 -8.88 -0.02 3.06
CA THR A 153 -7.91 -1.12 2.89
C THR A 153 -7.18 -1.04 1.57
N HIS A 154 -7.92 -1.08 0.47
CA HIS A 154 -7.38 -1.03 -0.88
C HIS A 154 -8.41 -0.32 -1.74
N VAL A 155 -8.21 0.99 -1.90
CA VAL A 155 -9.18 1.90 -2.49
C VAL A 155 -8.71 2.31 -3.88
N ILE A 156 -9.62 2.19 -4.86
CA ILE A 156 -9.42 2.57 -6.25
C ILE A 156 -10.48 3.60 -6.63
N PHE A 157 -10.06 4.78 -7.07
CA PHE A 157 -10.97 5.88 -7.41
C PHE A 157 -10.43 6.74 -8.56
N GLU A 158 -11.11 7.86 -8.86
CA GLU A 158 -10.78 8.79 -9.95
C GLU A 158 -10.77 8.14 -11.35
N GLU A 159 -11.75 7.26 -11.60
CA GLU A 159 -11.95 6.59 -12.91
C GLU A 159 -10.73 5.79 -13.37
N TYR A 160 -9.94 5.26 -12.42
CA TYR A 160 -8.74 4.49 -12.72
C TYR A 160 -9.04 3.30 -13.64
N THR A 161 -8.27 3.13 -14.71
CA THR A 161 -8.54 2.09 -15.71
C THR A 161 -7.47 1.01 -15.79
N ASN A 162 -7.87 -0.20 -16.20
CA ASN A 162 -6.96 -1.31 -16.49
C ASN A 162 -6.04 -1.67 -15.30
N TYR A 163 -6.59 -1.63 -14.09
CA TYR A 163 -5.88 -2.02 -12.88
C TYR A 163 -5.82 -3.54 -12.73
N PHE A 164 -4.68 -4.08 -12.26
CA PHE A 164 -4.56 -5.50 -11.96
C PHE A 164 -4.26 -5.74 -10.48
N ALA A 165 -5.12 -6.47 -9.78
CA ALA A 165 -4.90 -6.95 -8.41
C ALA A 165 -4.94 -8.48 -8.36
N GLY A 166 -3.77 -9.10 -8.16
CA GLY A 166 -3.63 -10.56 -8.23
C GLY A 166 -2.92 -11.21 -7.05
N GLY A 167 -3.43 -12.32 -6.52
CA GLY A 167 -2.70 -13.13 -5.54
C GLY A 167 -2.43 -12.43 -4.20
N ASN A 168 -3.19 -11.39 -3.85
CA ASN A 168 -3.00 -10.63 -2.62
C ASN A 168 -3.70 -11.30 -1.44
N LYS A 169 -3.18 -11.06 -0.23
CA LYS A 169 -3.80 -11.48 1.02
C LYS A 169 -4.29 -10.27 1.80
N ILE A 170 -5.60 -10.09 1.89
CA ILE A 170 -6.25 -8.94 2.50
C ILE A 170 -7.13 -9.43 3.65
N VAL A 171 -6.70 -9.18 4.88
CA VAL A 171 -7.30 -9.84 6.05
C VAL A 171 -7.43 -8.92 7.25
N CYS A 172 -8.53 -9.04 7.99
CA CYS A 172 -8.70 -8.35 9.27
C CYS A 172 -8.54 -6.83 9.16
N ASN A 173 -9.17 -6.24 8.14
CA ASN A 173 -9.25 -4.79 8.01
C ASN A 173 -10.63 -4.30 8.45
N ARG A 174 -10.71 -3.05 8.87
CA ARG A 174 -11.94 -2.51 9.45
C ARG A 174 -13.04 -2.25 8.42
N GLU A 175 -12.66 -1.93 7.19
CA GLU A 175 -13.59 -1.60 6.09
C GLU A 175 -13.54 -2.67 5.00
N GLU A 176 -13.81 -2.33 3.75
CA GLU A 176 -13.81 -3.28 2.63
C GLU A 176 -12.43 -3.90 2.43
N GLY A 177 -12.36 -5.11 1.87
CA GLY A 177 -11.08 -5.68 1.44
C GLY A 177 -10.50 -4.93 0.24
N ILE A 178 -11.29 -4.83 -0.83
CA ILE A 178 -10.99 -4.02 -2.03
C ILE A 178 -12.21 -3.18 -2.36
N GLU A 179 -12.04 -1.87 -2.46
CA GLU A 179 -13.06 -0.91 -2.87
C GLU A 179 -12.68 -0.33 -4.22
N ASN A 180 -13.48 -0.63 -5.25
CA ASN A 180 -13.37 -0.02 -6.57
C ASN A 180 -14.59 0.86 -6.83
N ASN A 181 -14.46 2.17 -6.55
CA ASN A 181 -15.58 3.10 -6.57
C ASN A 181 -16.07 3.43 -7.97
N ASN A 182 -15.14 3.72 -8.88
CA ASN A 182 -15.45 4.14 -10.25
C ASN A 182 -14.42 3.69 -11.28
N GLY A 183 -13.54 2.74 -10.93
CA GLY A 183 -12.55 2.18 -11.84
C GLY A 183 -13.16 1.22 -12.86
N GLN A 184 -12.50 1.14 -14.01
CA GLN A 184 -12.99 0.41 -15.19
C GLN A 184 -11.96 -0.58 -15.72
N PHE A 185 -12.44 -1.67 -16.32
CA PHE A 185 -11.57 -2.69 -16.94
C PHE A 185 -10.56 -3.34 -15.97
N GLY A 186 -10.83 -3.29 -14.66
CA GLY A 186 -9.96 -3.86 -13.65
C GLY A 186 -10.05 -5.39 -13.60
N ILE A 187 -8.95 -6.05 -13.23
CA ILE A 187 -8.86 -7.49 -13.06
C ILE A 187 -8.46 -7.79 -11.61
N PHE A 188 -9.32 -8.53 -10.91
CA PHE A 188 -9.15 -8.94 -9.53
C PHE A 188 -9.15 -10.47 -9.49
N ILE A 189 -7.98 -11.10 -9.37
CA ILE A 189 -7.83 -12.55 -9.54
C ILE A 189 -7.02 -13.22 -8.43
N ASP A 190 -7.42 -14.43 -8.04
CA ASP A 190 -6.66 -15.29 -7.10
C ASP A 190 -6.32 -14.62 -5.76
N ASN A 191 -7.08 -13.60 -5.33
CA ASN A 191 -6.87 -12.93 -4.04
C ASN A 191 -7.52 -13.74 -2.90
N GLU A 192 -6.89 -13.74 -1.73
CA GLU A 192 -7.45 -14.22 -0.46
C GLU A 192 -7.95 -13.02 0.35
N ILE A 193 -9.26 -12.86 0.49
CA ILE A 193 -9.89 -11.71 1.14
C ILE A 193 -10.80 -12.20 2.26
N SER A 194 -10.45 -11.93 3.52
CA SER A 194 -11.19 -12.54 4.62
C SER A 194 -11.28 -11.68 5.87
N TYR A 195 -12.38 -11.82 6.61
CA TYR A 195 -12.57 -11.20 7.92
C TYR A 195 -12.42 -9.67 7.88
N ASN A 196 -12.86 -9.03 6.79
CA ASN A 196 -12.93 -7.59 6.72
C ASN A 196 -14.28 -7.10 7.28
N GLY A 197 -14.25 -5.92 7.91
CA GLY A 197 -15.39 -5.34 8.62
C GLY A 197 -16.45 -4.68 7.74
N ASP A 198 -16.14 -4.49 6.45
CA ASP A 198 -17.12 -4.30 5.38
C ASP A 198 -16.96 -5.43 4.32
N SER A 199 -17.37 -5.15 3.09
CA SER A 199 -17.46 -6.10 2.01
C SER A 199 -16.09 -6.59 1.57
N GLY A 200 -15.98 -7.86 1.16
CA GLY A 200 -14.70 -8.38 0.67
C GLY A 200 -14.22 -7.61 -0.57
N ILE A 201 -15.09 -7.49 -1.57
CA ILE A 201 -14.90 -6.62 -2.74
C ILE A 201 -16.16 -5.78 -2.93
N LEU A 202 -15.99 -4.46 -3.02
CA LEU A 202 -17.05 -3.50 -3.36
C LEU A 202 -16.77 -2.88 -4.73
N PHE A 203 -17.79 -2.93 -5.60
CA PHE A 203 -17.86 -2.17 -6.84
C PHE A 203 -18.90 -1.07 -6.69
N GLY A 204 -18.45 0.19 -6.74
CA GLY A 204 -19.32 1.37 -6.71
C GLY A 204 -20.16 1.53 -7.97
N GLU A 205 -21.14 2.43 -7.93
CA GLU A 205 -22.15 2.59 -8.99
C GLU A 205 -21.56 2.96 -10.36
N GLU A 206 -20.42 3.64 -10.38
CA GLU A 206 -19.73 4.08 -11.59
C GLU A 206 -18.68 3.07 -12.09
N SER A 207 -18.37 2.04 -11.30
CA SER A 207 -17.43 1.00 -11.72
C SER A 207 -18.03 0.14 -12.83
N SER A 208 -17.21 -0.21 -13.83
CA SER A 208 -17.71 -1.00 -14.95
C SER A 208 -16.68 -1.89 -15.63
N GLU A 209 -17.17 -2.96 -16.25
CA GLU A 209 -16.38 -3.84 -17.11
C GLU A 209 -15.18 -4.51 -16.39
N ASN A 210 -15.29 -4.71 -15.08
CA ASN A 210 -14.27 -5.38 -14.28
C ASN A 210 -14.43 -6.91 -14.32
N LEU A 211 -13.33 -7.63 -14.15
CA LEU A 211 -13.30 -9.09 -13.98
C LEU A 211 -12.89 -9.46 -12.55
N VAL A 212 -13.72 -10.23 -11.87
CA VAL A 212 -13.42 -10.83 -10.56
C VAL A 212 -13.44 -12.34 -10.69
N MET A 213 -12.27 -12.97 -10.61
CA MET A 213 -12.15 -14.41 -10.89
C MET A 213 -11.31 -15.17 -9.87
N ASN A 214 -11.74 -16.38 -9.49
CA ASN A 214 -10.96 -17.30 -8.66
C ASN A 214 -10.50 -16.75 -7.28
N ASN A 215 -11.11 -15.69 -6.78
CA ASN A 215 -10.79 -15.16 -5.46
C ASN A 215 -11.39 -16.06 -4.38
N LYS A 216 -10.71 -16.12 -3.24
CA LYS A 216 -11.19 -16.78 -2.03
C LYS A 216 -11.67 -15.75 -1.03
N LEU A 217 -12.98 -15.62 -0.89
CA LEU A 217 -13.62 -14.68 0.02
C LEU A 217 -14.27 -15.41 1.20
N VAL A 218 -13.89 -15.03 2.42
CA VAL A 218 -14.34 -15.70 3.64
C VAL A 218 -14.72 -14.68 4.70
N CYS A 219 -15.99 -14.69 5.12
CA CYS A 219 -16.48 -13.93 6.27
C CYS A 219 -16.12 -12.43 6.23
N ASN A 220 -16.38 -11.78 5.11
CA ASN A 220 -16.43 -10.32 5.07
C ASN A 220 -17.89 -9.90 5.34
N VAL A 221 -18.09 -8.86 6.15
CA VAL A 221 -19.42 -8.50 6.67
C VAL A 221 -19.78 -7.11 6.20
N PRO A 222 -20.92 -6.85 5.54
CA PRO A 222 -22.07 -7.74 5.44
C PRO A 222 -21.93 -8.83 4.37
N ASP A 223 -21.19 -8.57 3.29
CA ASP A 223 -21.16 -9.44 2.11
C ASP A 223 -19.74 -9.68 1.60
N ASN A 224 -19.46 -10.85 1.02
CA ASN A 224 -18.15 -11.09 0.41
C ASN A 224 -17.94 -10.26 -0.87
N ILE A 225 -18.98 -10.10 -1.70
CA ILE A 225 -18.93 -9.27 -2.90
C ILE A 225 -20.19 -8.41 -2.97
N SER A 226 -20.01 -7.09 -3.03
CA SER A 226 -21.06 -6.10 -3.25
C SER A 226 -20.85 -5.44 -4.61
N ASN A 227 -21.71 -5.75 -5.58
CA ASN A 227 -21.60 -5.22 -6.94
C ASN A 227 -22.73 -4.23 -7.24
N ARG A 228 -22.41 -2.92 -7.20
CA ARG A 228 -23.33 -1.83 -7.57
C ARG A 228 -23.04 -1.27 -8.96
N GLY A 229 -21.90 -1.65 -9.54
CA GLY A 229 -21.47 -1.24 -10.88
C GLY A 229 -22.17 -2.00 -12.01
N THR A 230 -21.71 -1.76 -13.25
CA THR A 230 -22.32 -2.33 -14.46
C THR A 230 -21.34 -3.18 -15.27
N ASN A 231 -21.83 -4.22 -15.95
CA ASN A 231 -21.01 -5.09 -16.81
C ASN A 231 -19.79 -5.76 -16.13
N ASN A 232 -19.78 -5.87 -14.81
CA ASN A 232 -18.74 -6.59 -14.08
C ASN A 232 -18.98 -8.10 -14.18
N SER A 233 -17.92 -8.86 -14.51
CA SER A 233 -17.94 -10.32 -14.65
C SER A 233 -17.38 -10.98 -13.39
N ILE A 234 -18.20 -11.75 -12.70
CA ILE A 234 -17.84 -12.43 -11.44
C ILE A 234 -17.87 -13.94 -11.68
N ILE A 235 -16.71 -14.61 -11.65
CA ILE A 235 -16.55 -15.99 -12.13
C ILE A 235 -15.73 -16.82 -11.14
N ASN A 236 -16.20 -18.02 -10.78
CA ASN A 236 -15.43 -19.01 -10.01
C ASN A 236 -14.83 -18.53 -8.67
N ASN A 237 -15.44 -17.53 -8.02
CA ASN A 237 -15.00 -17.10 -6.70
C ASN A 237 -15.54 -18.04 -5.61
N THR A 238 -14.73 -18.31 -4.59
CA THR A 238 -15.22 -18.95 -3.36
C THR A 238 -15.85 -17.87 -2.49
N ASP A 239 -17.13 -18.02 -2.18
CA ASP A 239 -17.91 -17.10 -1.37
C ASP A 239 -18.40 -17.86 -0.12
N LYS A 240 -17.63 -17.77 0.98
CA LYS A 240 -17.97 -18.41 2.26
C LYS A 240 -18.43 -17.33 3.25
N PRO A 241 -19.69 -17.31 3.70
CA PRO A 241 -20.13 -16.39 4.76
C PRO A 241 -19.47 -16.74 6.11
N CYS A 242 -19.67 -15.89 7.11
CA CYS A 242 -19.23 -16.18 8.47
C CYS A 242 -19.97 -17.39 9.06
N ASP A 243 -19.23 -18.32 9.66
CA ASP A 243 -19.83 -19.28 10.58
C ASP A 243 -20.21 -18.56 11.90
N PRO A 244 -21.10 -19.14 12.73
CA PRO A 244 -21.43 -18.56 14.03
C PRO A 244 -20.16 -18.32 14.88
N CYS A 245 -20.03 -17.11 15.43
CA CYS A 245 -18.87 -16.69 16.24
C CYS A 245 -17.53 -16.62 15.47
N GLU A 246 -17.56 -16.52 14.14
CA GLU A 246 -16.37 -16.25 13.32
C GLU A 246 -16.37 -14.83 12.74
N SER A 247 -17.13 -13.89 13.30
CA SER A 247 -17.16 -12.52 12.77
C SER A 247 -15.76 -11.88 12.81
N PRO A 248 -15.48 -10.85 12.00
CA PRO A 248 -14.21 -10.12 12.07
C PRO A 248 -13.82 -9.72 13.50
N SER A 249 -14.79 -9.25 14.31
CA SER A 249 -14.56 -8.90 15.72
C SER A 249 -14.24 -10.08 16.65
N ASP A 250 -14.56 -11.31 16.26
CA ASP A 250 -14.28 -12.52 17.05
C ASP A 250 -12.89 -13.12 16.74
N VAL A 251 -12.42 -12.95 15.49
CA VAL A 251 -11.21 -13.65 14.98
C VAL A 251 -10.01 -12.71 14.81
N CYS A 252 -10.26 -11.42 14.59
CA CYS A 252 -9.20 -10.45 14.37
C CYS A 252 -8.74 -9.82 15.68
N ASP A 253 -7.48 -10.05 16.03
CA ASP A 253 -6.83 -9.33 17.13
C ASP A 253 -6.66 -7.84 16.76
N ALA A 254 -6.96 -6.96 17.71
CA ALA A 254 -6.58 -5.57 17.61
C ALA A 254 -5.05 -5.46 17.73
N PHE A 255 -4.37 -5.27 16.59
CA PHE A 255 -2.92 -5.11 16.46
C PHE A 255 -2.11 -6.35 16.91
N SER A 256 -1.79 -7.26 15.99
CA SER A 256 -0.91 -8.38 16.30
C SER A 256 0.55 -7.92 16.37
N ASP A 257 1.14 -7.88 17.57
CA ASP A 257 2.55 -7.51 17.78
C ASP A 257 3.54 -8.50 17.15
N GLU A 258 3.13 -9.74 16.85
CA GLU A 258 4.01 -10.78 16.30
C GLU A 258 4.57 -10.44 14.91
N GLU A 259 3.80 -9.74 14.07
CA GLU A 259 4.23 -9.36 12.72
C GLU A 259 4.93 -7.98 12.67
N GLY A 260 4.78 -7.17 13.73
CA GLY A 260 5.40 -5.85 13.89
C GLY A 260 6.78 -5.86 14.56
N ASN A 261 7.20 -6.98 15.17
CA ASN A 261 8.42 -7.11 15.99
C ASN A 261 9.76 -7.08 15.22
N ILE A 262 9.80 -6.54 14.00
CA ILE A 262 11.04 -6.37 13.23
C ILE A 262 11.69 -5.00 13.49
N ILE A 263 10.98 -4.10 14.18
CA ILE A 263 11.57 -2.84 14.63
C ILE A 263 12.36 -3.12 15.91
N ASP A 264 13.69 -3.15 15.81
CA ASP A 264 14.59 -3.24 16.96
C ASP A 264 14.47 -1.96 17.81
N GLU A 265 13.49 -1.93 18.72
CA GLU A 265 13.23 -0.82 19.63
C GLU A 265 14.39 -0.57 20.61
N SER A 266 15.33 -1.51 20.76
CA SER A 266 16.51 -1.37 21.62
C SER A 266 17.48 -0.27 21.14
N LYS A 267 17.31 0.26 19.93
CA LYS A 267 18.14 1.32 19.36
C LYS A 267 17.46 2.68 19.26
N VAL A 268 16.18 2.78 19.63
CA VAL A 268 15.42 4.05 19.58
C VAL A 268 15.71 4.94 20.81
N GLY A 269 16.46 4.44 21.79
CA GLY A 269 16.71 5.12 23.06
C GLY A 269 18.13 5.05 23.63
N VAL A 270 19.18 4.90 22.82
CA VAL A 270 20.57 4.93 23.33
C VAL A 270 21.31 6.16 22.80
N ASN A 271 21.34 7.19 23.65
CA ASN A 271 22.17 8.42 23.67
C ASN A 271 22.97 8.77 22.39
#